data_AF-A0A0F0HLY2-F1
#
_entry.id   AF-A0A0F0HLY2-F1
#
_cell.length_a   1.000
_cell.length_b   1.000
_cell.length_c   1.000
_cell.angle_alpha   90.00
_cell.angle_beta   90.00
_cell.angle_gamma   90.00
#
_symmetry.space_group_name_H-M   'P 1'
#
loop_
_entity.id
_entity.type
_entity.pdbx_description
1 polymer ?
#
loop_
_entity_poly.entity_id
_entity_poly.type
_entity_poly.pdbx_seq_one_letter_code
_entity_poly.pdbx_strand_id
1 'polypeptide(L)'
;MVRPYTITRGRTVPERDDFSLITVLTTVQDPRDEHGAPVRPGRHTLQPEHRAILERCRHPAAVAEVAADLDLPVSVTKILLADLVAHGLLLARAPLSVARASGGADLGLLAAVRDGLRRL
;
A
#
# COMPACT_ATOMS: atom_id res chain seq x y z
N MET A 1 -18.75 -5.94 19.09
CA MET A 1 -17.36 -6.41 18.96
C MET A 1 -17.33 -7.54 17.93
N VAL A 2 -16.85 -7.28 16.71
CA VAL A 2 -16.73 -8.30 15.67
C VAL A 2 -15.42 -9.07 15.93
N ARG A 3 -15.43 -10.40 15.83
CA ARG A 3 -14.22 -11.19 16.09
C ARG A 3 -13.20 -10.95 14.95
N PRO A 4 -11.92 -10.70 15.26
CA PRO A 4 -10.88 -10.42 14.24
C PRO A 4 -10.82 -11.46 13.10
N TYR A 5 -11.11 -12.73 13.40
CA TYR A 5 -11.09 -13.85 12.44
C TYR A 5 -12.21 -13.80 11.37
N THR A 6 -13.28 -13.04 11.62
CA THR A 6 -14.36 -12.85 10.65
C THR A 6 -13.95 -11.86 9.56
N ILE A 7 -13.10 -10.90 9.90
CA ILE A 7 -12.63 -9.83 8.98
C ILE A 7 -11.70 -10.41 7.92
N THR A 8 -10.78 -11.28 8.33
CA THR A 8 -9.82 -11.95 7.44
C THR A 8 -10.38 -13.19 6.75
N ARG A 9 -11.67 -13.53 6.94
CA ARG A 9 -12.32 -14.76 6.47
C ARG A 9 -11.52 -16.03 6.80
N GLY A 10 -10.93 -16.09 7.99
CA GLY A 10 -10.15 -17.24 8.46
C GLY A 10 -8.67 -17.25 8.04
N ARG A 11 -8.19 -16.26 7.29
CA ARG A 11 -6.75 -16.13 6.99
C ARG A 11 -5.99 -15.68 8.23
N THR A 12 -4.88 -16.34 8.53
CA THR A 12 -4.02 -16.09 9.70
C THR A 12 -2.67 -15.48 9.33
N VAL A 13 -2.30 -15.48 8.05
CA VAL A 13 -1.02 -14.99 7.55
C VAL A 13 -1.27 -14.11 6.31
N PRO A 14 -0.64 -12.93 6.19
CA PRO A 14 -0.76 -12.11 4.98
C PRO A 14 -0.03 -12.77 3.79
N GLU A 15 -0.52 -12.56 2.57
CA GLU A 15 0.19 -13.01 1.35
C GLU A 15 1.56 -12.33 1.17
N ARG A 16 1.76 -11.19 1.82
CA ARG A 16 3.03 -10.45 1.92
C ARG A 16 3.40 -10.21 3.38
N ASP A 17 4.60 -10.62 3.78
CA ASP A 17 5.10 -10.40 5.15
C ASP A 17 6.12 -9.24 5.26
N ASP A 18 6.38 -8.52 4.17
CA ASP A 18 7.40 -7.47 4.13
C ASP A 18 6.92 -6.10 4.65
N PHE A 19 5.73 -6.02 5.25
CA PHE A 19 5.25 -4.80 5.89
C PHE A 19 5.89 -4.59 7.26
N SER A 20 6.66 -3.51 7.41
CA SER A 20 7.01 -2.95 8.71
C SER A 20 5.95 -1.94 9.16
N LEU A 21 5.88 -1.64 10.47
CA LEU A 21 4.97 -0.63 11.02
C LEU A 21 5.15 0.76 10.39
N ILE A 22 6.36 1.05 9.93
CA ILE A 22 6.75 2.30 9.30
C ILE A 22 6.68 2.25 7.76
N THR A 23 6.24 1.14 7.17
CA THR A 23 6.00 1.07 5.73
C THR A 23 4.91 2.05 5.36
N VAL A 24 5.16 2.87 4.35
CA VAL A 24 4.25 3.94 3.91
C VAL A 24 3.38 3.43 2.77
N LEU A 25 2.09 3.65 2.89
CA LEU A 25 1.05 3.19 1.99
C LEU A 25 0.44 4.36 1.23
N THR A 26 0.07 4.16 -0.02
CA THR A 26 -0.62 5.18 -0.83
C THR A 26 -1.57 4.54 -1.82
N THR A 27 -2.78 5.07 -1.95
CA THR A 27 -3.79 4.61 -2.89
C THR A 27 -3.40 4.94 -4.33
N VAL A 28 -3.52 3.96 -5.21
CA VAL A 28 -3.29 4.14 -6.65
C VAL A 28 -4.46 4.89 -7.26
N GLN A 29 -4.18 5.99 -7.96
CA GLN A 29 -5.22 6.88 -8.50
C GLN A 29 -5.85 6.35 -9.80
N ASP A 30 -5.06 5.72 -10.68
CA ASP A 30 -5.54 5.05 -11.89
C ASP A 30 -4.97 3.63 -11.95
N PRO A 31 -5.52 2.69 -11.14
CA PRO A 31 -5.04 1.32 -11.12
C PRO A 31 -5.35 0.65 -12.46
N ARG A 32 -4.35 -0.06 -13.01
CA ARG A 32 -4.45 -0.78 -14.28
C ARG A 32 -3.98 -2.21 -14.10
N ASP A 33 -4.59 -3.12 -14.86
CA ASP A 33 -4.18 -4.51 -14.88
C ASP A 33 -2.95 -4.72 -15.76
N GLU A 34 -2.50 -5.97 -15.86
CA GLU A 34 -1.35 -6.37 -16.68
C GLU A 34 -1.51 -6.05 -18.18
N HIS A 35 -2.75 -5.88 -18.66
CA HIS A 35 -3.09 -5.53 -20.04
C HIS A 35 -3.29 -4.02 -20.23
N GLY A 36 -3.10 -3.22 -19.18
CA GLY A 36 -3.28 -1.77 -19.19
C GLY A 36 -4.75 -1.32 -19.13
N ALA A 37 -5.69 -2.22 -18.88
CA ALA A 37 -7.10 -1.89 -18.73
C ALA A 37 -7.38 -1.33 -17.33
N PRO A 38 -8.33 -0.38 -17.17
CA PRO A 38 -8.65 0.20 -15.87
C PRO A 38 -9.19 -0.85 -14.91
N VAL A 39 -8.56 -0.98 -13.75
CA VAL A 39 -9.08 -1.80 -12.65
C VAL A 39 -10.12 -0.96 -11.91
N ARG A 40 -11.36 -1.42 -11.93
CA ARG A 40 -12.47 -0.82 -11.17
C ARG A 40 -13.02 -1.91 -10.27
N PRO A 41 -12.50 -2.06 -9.04
CA PRO A 41 -13.04 -3.04 -8.12
C PRO A 41 -14.51 -2.70 -7.88
N GLY A 42 -15.41 -3.63 -8.22
CA GLY A 42 -16.84 -3.43 -8.05
C GLY A 42 -17.17 -3.06 -6.61
N ARG A 43 -18.14 -2.15 -6.41
CA ARG A 43 -18.55 -1.71 -5.07
C ARG A 43 -19.00 -2.88 -4.19
N HIS A 44 -19.35 -4.04 -4.72
CA HIS A 44 -19.71 -5.24 -3.95
C HIS A 44 -18.53 -6.19 -3.66
N THR A 45 -17.38 -6.01 -4.32
CA THR A 45 -16.22 -6.91 -4.21
C THR A 45 -15.32 -6.54 -3.03
N LEU A 46 -15.25 -5.25 -2.67
CA LEU A 46 -14.42 -4.77 -1.56
C LEU A 46 -15.16 -4.85 -0.22
N GLN A 47 -14.44 -5.28 0.82
CA GLN A 47 -14.93 -5.22 2.20
C GLN A 47 -14.97 -3.75 2.69
N PRO A 48 -15.82 -3.41 3.69
CA PRO A 48 -15.85 -2.06 4.28
C PRO A 48 -14.46 -1.57 4.71
N GLU A 49 -13.67 -2.44 5.32
CA GLU A 49 -12.32 -2.17 5.81
C GLU A 49 -11.38 -1.83 4.64
N HIS A 50 -11.47 -2.56 3.52
CA HIS A 50 -10.70 -2.24 2.31
C HIS A 50 -11.01 -0.84 1.77
N ARG A 51 -12.28 -0.43 1.77
CA ARG A 51 -12.65 0.92 1.32
C ARG A 51 -12.13 1.99 2.28
N ALA A 52 -12.23 1.76 3.58
CA ALA A 52 -11.71 2.67 4.59
C ALA A 52 -10.19 2.84 4.47
N ILE A 53 -9.45 1.76 4.22
CA ILE A 53 -8.01 1.81 3.94
C ILE A 53 -7.72 2.67 2.70
N LEU A 54 -8.41 2.43 1.58
CA LEU A 54 -8.16 3.17 0.33
C LEU A 54 -8.48 4.67 0.48
N GLU A 55 -9.50 5.01 1.26
CA GLU A 55 -9.81 6.41 1.57
C GLU A 55 -8.72 7.03 2.44
N ARG A 56 -8.31 6.34 3.52
CA ARG A 56 -7.28 6.82 4.44
C ARG A 56 -5.91 7.01 3.76
N CYS A 57 -5.58 6.12 2.82
CA CYS A 57 -4.33 6.13 2.09
C CYS A 57 -4.34 7.02 0.83
N ARG A 58 -5.39 7.82 0.59
CA ARG A 58 -5.32 8.89 -0.42
C ARG A 58 -4.17 9.86 -0.17
N HIS A 59 -3.83 10.04 1.10
CA HIS A 59 -2.58 10.65 1.55
C HIS A 59 -1.65 9.57 2.12
N PRO A 60 -0.32 9.71 1.97
CA PRO A 60 0.63 8.75 2.51
C PRO A 60 0.41 8.49 4.01
N ALA A 61 0.36 7.22 4.40
CA ALA A 61 0.13 6.79 5.79
C ALA A 61 0.96 5.56 6.12
N ALA A 62 1.51 5.48 7.34
CA ALA A 62 2.21 4.30 7.80
C ALA A 62 1.23 3.17 8.18
N VAL A 63 1.69 1.91 8.13
CA VAL A 63 0.90 0.74 8.57
C VAL A 63 0.36 0.91 9.99
N ALA A 64 1.18 1.44 10.90
CA ALA A 64 0.76 1.71 12.28
C ALA A 64 -0.39 2.72 12.38
N GLU A 65 -0.36 3.79 11.58
CA GLU A 65 -1.42 4.79 11.55
C GLU A 65 -2.72 4.18 11.02
N VAL A 66 -2.64 3.42 9.93
CA VAL A 66 -3.82 2.76 9.34
C VAL A 66 -4.45 1.78 10.34
N ALA A 67 -3.63 1.00 11.07
CA ALA A 67 -4.14 0.08 12.08
C ALA A 67 -4.83 0.81 13.24
N ALA A 68 -4.26 1.93 13.69
CA ALA A 68 -4.84 2.75 14.75
C ALA A 68 -6.16 3.39 14.30
N ASP A 69 -6.23 3.93 13.09
CA ASP A 69 -7.42 4.61 12.57
C ASP A 69 -8.60 3.65 12.35
N LEU A 70 -8.32 2.38 12.03
CA LEU A 70 -9.32 1.34 11.86
C LEU A 70 -9.69 0.63 13.17
N ASP A 71 -8.97 0.89 14.26
CA ASP A 71 -9.06 0.14 15.53
C ASP A 71 -8.92 -1.38 15.33
N LEU A 72 -7.97 -1.79 14.49
CA LEU A 72 -7.71 -3.19 14.16
C LEU A 72 -6.32 -3.64 14.62
N PRO A 73 -6.15 -4.92 15.02
CA PRO A 73 -4.83 -5.48 15.27
C PRO A 73 -3.93 -5.34 14.04
N VAL A 74 -2.66 -4.96 14.24
CA VAL A 74 -1.68 -4.78 13.15
C VAL A 74 -1.60 -6.00 12.23
N SER A 75 -1.67 -7.20 12.77
CA SER A 75 -1.65 -8.45 11.99
C SER A 75 -2.84 -8.55 11.02
N VAL A 76 -4.03 -8.16 11.45
CA VAL A 76 -5.24 -8.11 10.61
C VAL A 76 -5.10 -7.03 9.55
N THR A 77 -4.64 -5.84 9.94
CA THR A 77 -4.43 -4.74 9.01
C THR A 77 -3.44 -5.14 7.92
N LYS A 78 -2.31 -5.78 8.25
CA LYS A 78 -1.34 -6.28 7.26
C LYS A 78 -1.94 -7.26 6.24
N ILE A 79 -2.88 -8.11 6.65
CA ILE A 79 -3.60 -9.02 5.73
C ILE A 79 -4.42 -8.20 4.73
N LEU A 80 -5.22 -7.26 5.21
CA LEU A 80 -6.05 -6.40 4.34
C LEU A 80 -5.20 -5.53 3.40
N LEU A 81 -4.05 -5.06 3.87
CA LEU A 81 -3.10 -4.31 3.07
C LEU A 81 -2.46 -5.18 1.99
N ALA A 82 -2.10 -6.43 2.30
CA ALA A 82 -1.55 -7.37 1.34
C ALA A 82 -2.55 -7.64 0.20
N ASP A 83 -3.82 -7.88 0.53
CA ASP A 83 -4.90 -8.07 -0.45
C ASP A 83 -4.98 -6.86 -1.41
N LEU A 84 -4.97 -5.63 -0.88
CA LEU A 84 -5.06 -4.41 -1.69
C LEU A 84 -3.83 -4.16 -2.56
N VAL A 85 -2.64 -4.51 -2.07
CA VAL A 85 -1.39 -4.44 -2.84
C VAL A 85 -1.38 -5.48 -3.96
N ALA A 86 -1.82 -6.71 -3.68
CA ALA A 86 -1.94 -7.77 -4.68
C ALA A 86 -2.93 -7.40 -5.80
N HIS A 87 -3.98 -6.67 -5.47
CA HIS A 87 -4.94 -6.12 -6.45
C HIS A 87 -4.46 -4.85 -7.16
N GLY A 88 -3.25 -4.35 -6.88
CA GLY A 88 -2.71 -3.13 -7.49
C GLY A 88 -3.47 -1.85 -7.10
N LEU A 89 -4.25 -1.88 -6.02
CA LEU A 89 -5.04 -0.74 -5.55
C LEU A 89 -4.26 0.13 -4.54
N LEU A 90 -3.24 -0.45 -3.93
CA LEU A 90 -2.40 0.19 -2.94
C LEU A 90 -0.93 -0.02 -3.28
N LEU A 91 -0.12 1.02 -3.05
CA LEU A 91 1.33 0.97 -3.17
C LEU A 91 1.94 1.01 -1.78
N ALA A 92 2.90 0.11 -1.54
CA ALA A 92 3.71 0.10 -0.34
C ALA A 92 5.14 0.51 -0.67
N ARG A 93 5.67 1.46 0.10
CA ARG A 93 7.04 1.95 -0.03
C ARG A 93 7.74 1.92 1.32
N ALA A 94 9.00 1.53 1.31
CA ALA A 94 9.85 1.71 2.47
C ALA A 94 9.90 3.20 2.87
N PRO A 95 9.92 3.53 4.16
CA PRO A 95 10.04 4.91 4.59
C PRO A 95 11.34 5.52 4.08
N LEU A 96 11.29 6.81 3.73
CA LEU A 96 12.38 7.52 3.07
C LEU A 96 13.71 7.48 3.85
N SER A 97 13.65 7.42 5.19
CA SER A 97 14.84 7.27 6.04
C SER A 97 15.53 5.92 5.83
N VAL A 98 14.76 4.83 5.75
CA VAL A 98 15.27 3.48 5.46
C VAL A 98 15.78 3.40 4.02
N ALA A 99 15.02 3.94 3.05
CA ALA A 99 15.44 3.96 1.66
C ALA A 99 16.77 4.72 1.46
N ARG A 100 17.02 5.80 2.21
CA ARG A 100 18.30 6.52 2.19
C ARG A 100 19.43 5.74 2.84
N ALA A 101 19.19 5.10 3.97
CA ALA A 101 20.19 4.31 4.69
C ALA A 101 20.67 3.09 3.87
N SER A 102 19.81 2.51 3.03
CA SER A 102 20.13 1.37 2.15
C SER A 102 20.81 1.76 0.84
N GLY A 103 21.42 2.95 0.75
CA GLY A 103 22.07 3.44 -0.47
C GLY A 103 21.07 4.02 -1.47
N GLY A 104 20.17 4.89 -0.99
CA GLY A 104 19.08 5.47 -1.77
C GLY A 104 19.49 6.07 -3.12
N ALA A 105 18.51 6.28 -4.01
CA ALA A 105 18.73 6.66 -5.41
C ALA A 105 19.81 7.73 -5.57
N ASP A 106 20.87 7.38 -6.32
CA ASP A 106 22.00 8.25 -6.59
C ASP A 106 21.51 9.56 -7.23
N LEU A 107 21.64 10.65 -6.47
CA LEU A 107 21.18 11.97 -6.90
C LEU A 107 21.94 12.45 -8.15
N GLY A 108 23.19 12.02 -8.35
CA GLY A 108 23.97 12.29 -9.55
C GLY A 108 23.37 11.61 -10.77
N LEU A 109 22.98 10.34 -10.65
CA LEU A 109 22.26 9.63 -11.71
C LEU A 109 20.90 10.28 -12.00
N LEU A 110 20.12 10.62 -10.98
CA LEU A 110 18.83 11.29 -11.15
C LEU A 110 18.97 12.68 -11.81
N ALA A 111 20.01 13.44 -11.47
CA ALA A 111 20.33 14.69 -12.13
C ALA A 111 20.71 14.48 -13.60
N ALA A 112 21.55 13.48 -13.90
CA ALA A 112 21.94 13.14 -15.26
C ALA A 112 20.74 12.73 -16.13
N VAL A 113 19.83 11.90 -15.59
CA VAL A 113 18.59 11.49 -16.26
C VAL A 113 17.69 12.70 -16.53
N ARG A 114 17.48 13.57 -15.53
CA ARG A 114 16.70 14.81 -15.69
C ARG A 114 17.27 15.70 -16.79
N ASP A 115 18.58 15.88 -16.79
CA ASP A 115 19.26 16.75 -17.75
C ASP A 115 19.28 16.13 -19.15
N GLY A 116 19.28 14.80 -19.25
CA GLY A 116 19.04 14.06 -20.50
C GLY A 116 17.63 14.28 -21.05
N LEU A 117 16.60 14.14 -20.21
CA LEU A 117 15.19 14.34 -20.61
C LEU A 117 14.86 15.77 -21.02
N ARG A 118 15.56 16.78 -20.48
CA ARG A 118 15.38 18.20 -20.87
C ARG A 118 16.05 18.59 -22.18
N ARG A 119 16.89 17.71 -22.74
CA ARG A 119 17.62 17.94 -24.00
C ARG A 119 16.97 17.25 -25.21
N LEU A 120 15.82 16.62 -25.00
CA LEU A 120 14.94 16.06 -26.02
C LEU A 120 13.77 17.02 -26.25
#